data_AF-A0A9P6ZKQ0-F1
#
_entry.id   AF-A0A9P6ZKQ0-F1
#
_cell.length_a   1.000
_cell.length_b   1.000
_cell.length_c   1.000
_cell.angle_alpha   90.00
_cell.angle_beta   90.00
_cell.angle_gamma   90.00
#
_symmetry.space_group_name_H-M   'P 1'
#
loop_
_entity.id
_entity.type
_entity.pdbx_description
1 polymer ?
#
loop_
_entity_poly.entity_id
_entity_poly.type
_entity_poly.pdbx_seq_one_letter_code
_entity_poly.pdbx_strand_id
1 'polypeptide(L)'
;MFKRTAAQAWRSRRLHSHISHTAQAARARPARSAVIASSAAATAGLLWYSFSATIHNDAIITPKPEDTSKSIQKAPTSSTGITGDDGSICAVVWGSNQYNVINPTEPGVQRVQYPVNASWLKDVALRDLALHERHAACVDARGDVYQWGDGFFGSSPTSKFEPQGPKLTLRGHNIIQLQLTDSRIYALSASGKIYVIAANAEQQKTPPPKPLPANTTSWWEPGWIWGAQRNAIDFTEIAPKQKLGWGEQFVSISAGRNHLLALTSSGRTMVHPMNKNANTHGQLGLRKFDIPTPPSFTNIVSPPRVPVELVPKAVADPFATASPFSRSAASSAPPSSSTNIDGIDDQHIRFSDALFEIPSLQGIKVSQIAAGGRSSFVMTDSGRVLGWGANEFGQIGLGGNMTLDTIILPTEVVLSRNVPGSVRTRCIDISAGGDLTCFVAERTDGESLVYVDLLTCGNGQWGGLGNNLYSNAQGNPVRAKNVSGLREYNEDSRTMSPILPHAISVSPTGHVLLTLDTQAHGGPGGLGRDLVVWGTNHDYQLGTGKRSSLSVPTTLERPEGGRFILGQRKALARDLAGNVWKKKVEVEQCAVAGYGNSIIYWKIK
;
A
#
# COMPACT_ATOMS: atom_id res chain seq x y z
N MET A 1 -70.36 12.13 18.95
CA MET A 1 -71.14 11.16 19.75
C MET A 1 -70.16 10.14 20.34
N PHE A 2 -70.00 10.13 21.67
CA PHE A 2 -69.39 9.11 22.57
C PHE A 2 -68.12 8.33 22.13
N LYS A 3 -66.93 8.53 22.72
CA LYS A 3 -66.43 8.05 24.05
C LYS A 3 -66.81 6.61 24.42
N ARG A 4 -65.78 5.77 24.69
CA ARG A 4 -65.57 4.87 25.86
C ARG A 4 -64.65 3.69 25.46
N THR A 5 -63.44 3.55 26.00
CA THR A 5 -63.05 2.93 27.30
C THR A 5 -63.64 1.54 27.55
N ALA A 6 -62.78 0.53 27.71
CA ALA A 6 -62.52 -0.14 28.99
C ALA A 6 -62.02 -1.59 28.79
N ALA A 7 -61.04 -1.94 29.60
CA ALA A 7 -60.49 -3.27 29.81
C ALA A 7 -61.50 -4.22 30.47
N GLN A 8 -61.31 -5.53 30.30
CA GLN A 8 -61.55 -6.46 31.40
C GLN A 8 -60.79 -7.78 31.26
N ALA A 9 -60.30 -8.20 32.42
CA ALA A 9 -59.47 -9.37 32.69
C ALA A 9 -60.25 -10.69 32.63
N TRP A 10 -59.51 -11.79 32.47
CA TRP A 10 -59.97 -13.11 32.92
C TRP A 10 -58.94 -13.77 33.84
N ARG A 11 -59.41 -14.07 35.05
CA ARG A 11 -58.84 -14.90 36.12
C ARG A 11 -59.42 -16.31 35.92
N SER A 12 -58.71 -17.43 35.96
CA SER A 12 -58.22 -18.16 37.15
C SER A 12 -58.53 -19.67 37.02
N ARG A 13 -57.66 -20.53 37.56
CA ARG A 13 -57.88 -21.77 38.36
C ARG A 13 -56.49 -22.46 38.48
N ARG A 14 -55.80 -22.47 39.64
CA ARG A 14 -55.90 -23.35 40.85
C ARG A 14 -55.93 -24.84 40.47
N LEU A 15 -55.17 -25.77 41.08
CA LEU A 15 -54.94 -26.07 42.52
C LEU A 15 -53.62 -26.89 42.70
N HIS A 16 -52.79 -26.59 43.73
CA HIS A 16 -52.50 -27.38 44.98
C HIS A 16 -51.49 -28.51 44.79
N SER A 17 -50.49 -28.71 45.67
CA SER A 17 -50.60 -29.05 47.10
C SER A 17 -49.27 -28.78 47.84
N HIS A 18 -49.28 -28.11 49.01
CA HIS A 18 -49.02 -28.66 50.38
C HIS A 18 -47.53 -29.00 50.66
N ILE A 19 -46.87 -28.72 51.79
CA ILE A 19 -47.21 -28.46 53.21
C ILE A 19 -45.90 -27.87 53.83
N SER A 20 -45.91 -26.69 54.46
CA SER A 20 -46.08 -26.43 55.92
C SER A 20 -44.77 -26.65 56.73
N HIS A 21 -44.41 -25.95 57.81
CA HIS A 21 -45.12 -25.03 58.72
C HIS A 21 -44.07 -24.26 59.59
N THR A 22 -44.39 -23.00 59.92
CA THR A 22 -44.28 -22.30 61.23
C THR A 22 -42.91 -22.08 61.91
N ALA A 23 -42.67 -21.01 62.69
CA ALA A 23 -43.38 -19.76 62.97
C ALA A 23 -42.53 -18.90 63.93
N GLN A 24 -42.70 -17.57 63.81
CA GLN A 24 -42.85 -16.53 64.87
C GLN A 24 -41.71 -16.31 65.88
N ALA A 25 -41.07 -15.13 65.90
CA ALA A 25 -41.49 -13.84 66.51
C ALA A 25 -41.23 -13.80 68.05
N ALA A 26 -40.87 -12.73 68.76
CA ALA A 26 -40.90 -11.29 68.55
C ALA A 26 -40.08 -10.56 69.65
N ARG A 27 -39.82 -9.24 69.45
CA ARG A 27 -39.74 -8.13 70.45
C ARG A 27 -38.61 -8.16 71.52
N ALA A 28 -38.07 -7.07 72.07
CA ALA A 28 -38.20 -5.60 71.95
C ALA A 28 -36.92 -4.94 72.55
N ARG A 29 -36.69 -3.66 72.21
CA ARG A 29 -35.66 -2.71 72.75
C ARG A 29 -36.15 -2.05 74.07
N PRO A 30 -35.44 -1.15 74.82
CA PRO A 30 -34.27 -0.30 74.46
C PRO A 30 -33.25 0.11 75.59
N ALA A 31 -32.26 0.93 75.19
CA ALA A 31 -31.71 2.14 75.86
C ALA A 31 -30.24 2.19 76.37
N ARG A 32 -29.48 3.08 75.70
CA ARG A 32 -28.48 4.09 76.16
C ARG A 32 -27.22 3.63 76.94
N SER A 33 -26.04 3.70 76.32
CA SER A 33 -25.03 4.80 76.42
C SER A 33 -23.96 4.45 77.48
N ALA A 34 -22.64 4.62 77.35
CA ALA A 34 -21.82 5.47 76.49
C ALA A 34 -20.31 5.08 76.61
N VAL A 35 -19.51 5.43 75.58
CA VAL A 35 -18.05 5.81 75.53
C VAL A 35 -17.02 4.81 76.14
N ILE A 36 -15.91 4.41 75.52
CA ILE A 36 -14.80 5.21 74.94
C ILE A 36 -14.07 4.42 73.84
N ALA A 37 -13.61 5.18 72.86
CA ALA A 37 -12.81 4.84 71.69
C ALA A 37 -11.52 4.05 71.97
N SER A 38 -11.14 3.18 71.03
CA SER A 38 -9.75 3.06 70.56
C SER A 38 -9.61 2.15 69.32
N SER A 39 -8.86 2.66 68.34
CA SER A 39 -8.25 1.98 67.19
C SER A 39 -9.16 1.34 66.13
N ALA A 40 -9.66 2.19 65.24
CA ALA A 40 -9.76 1.87 63.82
C ALA A 40 -8.33 1.84 63.22
N ALA A 41 -7.88 0.70 62.70
CA ALA A 41 -6.89 0.57 61.61
C ALA A 41 -6.43 -0.89 61.41
N ALA A 42 -7.34 -1.84 61.17
CA ALA A 42 -6.92 -3.22 60.86
C ALA A 42 -7.64 -3.88 59.67
N THR A 43 -8.64 -3.24 59.05
CA THR A 43 -9.44 -3.88 57.99
C THR A 43 -9.80 -2.93 56.85
N ALA A 44 -8.87 -2.02 56.50
CA ALA A 44 -8.89 -1.28 55.24
C ALA A 44 -7.58 -1.41 54.44
N GLY A 45 -6.56 -2.08 55.00
CA GLY A 45 -5.22 -2.22 54.38
C GLY A 45 -5.01 -3.47 53.52
N LEU A 46 -5.97 -4.39 53.42
CA LEU A 46 -5.80 -5.67 52.73
C LEU A 46 -6.65 -5.84 51.45
N LEU A 47 -7.47 -4.84 51.09
CA LEU A 47 -8.20 -4.82 49.81
C LEU A 47 -7.70 -3.76 48.81
N TRP A 48 -6.77 -2.89 49.21
CA TRP A 48 -6.08 -1.98 48.26
C TRP A 48 -4.86 -2.64 47.61
N TYR A 49 -4.29 -3.69 48.22
CA TYR A 49 -3.01 -4.28 47.77
C TYR A 49 -3.14 -5.30 46.62
N SER A 50 -4.34 -5.57 46.09
CA SER A 50 -4.56 -6.57 45.04
C SER A 50 -4.92 -6.03 43.65
N PHE A 51 -4.99 -4.71 43.45
CA PHE A 51 -5.24 -4.13 42.12
C PHE A 51 -4.40 -2.86 41.85
N SER A 52 -3.08 -2.99 41.89
CA SER A 52 -2.14 -2.06 41.23
C SER A 52 -0.76 -2.72 41.09
N ALA A 53 -0.72 -3.89 40.45
CA ALA A 53 0.53 -4.44 39.95
C ALA A 53 0.60 -4.11 38.46
N THR A 54 1.10 -2.92 38.15
CA THR A 54 1.66 -2.63 36.83
C THR A 54 2.80 -3.61 36.63
N ILE A 55 2.66 -4.56 35.71
CA ILE A 55 3.76 -5.44 35.34
C ILE A 55 4.78 -4.58 34.60
N HIS A 56 5.82 -4.12 35.31
CA HIS A 56 7.02 -3.59 34.69
C HIS A 56 7.87 -4.77 34.25
N ASN A 57 8.07 -4.90 32.94
CA ASN A 57 9.04 -5.83 32.39
C ASN A 57 10.42 -5.16 32.43
N ASP A 58 10.92 -4.92 33.65
CA ASP A 58 12.27 -4.40 33.84
C ASP A 58 13.23 -5.59 33.82
N ALA A 59 13.64 -5.97 32.61
CA ALA A 59 14.86 -6.74 32.46
C ALA A 59 16.01 -5.90 33.02
N ILE A 60 16.69 -6.42 34.04
CA ILE A 60 17.95 -5.86 34.54
C ILE A 60 18.95 -5.90 33.37
N ILE A 61 19.20 -4.74 32.76
CA ILE A 61 20.25 -4.58 31.76
C ILE A 61 21.57 -4.54 32.51
N THR A 62 22.26 -5.68 32.58
CA THR A 62 23.70 -5.70 32.81
C THR A 62 24.36 -4.96 31.64
N PRO A 63 25.15 -3.89 31.88
CA PRO A 63 25.80 -3.17 30.80
C PRO A 63 26.83 -4.10 30.13
N LYS A 64 26.52 -4.51 28.89
CA LYS A 64 27.52 -5.06 27.97
C LYS A 64 28.47 -3.94 27.59
N PRO A 65 29.80 -4.12 27.70
CA PRO A 65 30.74 -3.14 27.21
C PRO A 65 30.82 -3.26 25.69
N GLU A 66 30.18 -2.35 24.97
CA GLU A 66 30.64 -1.74 23.71
C GLU A 66 29.61 -0.69 23.26
N ASP A 67 29.77 0.51 23.80
CA ASP A 67 29.20 1.76 23.27
C ASP A 67 29.65 1.96 21.83
N THR A 68 28.75 1.72 20.88
CA THR A 68 28.74 2.48 19.63
C THR A 68 27.62 3.50 19.70
N SER A 69 27.95 4.63 20.30
CA SER A 69 27.28 5.92 20.10
C SER A 69 27.35 6.34 18.62
N LYS A 70 26.64 5.62 17.75
CA LYS A 70 26.49 6.01 16.35
C LYS A 70 25.31 6.97 16.21
N SER A 71 25.67 8.26 16.15
CA SER A 71 24.98 9.33 15.41
C SER A 71 23.47 9.48 15.64
N ILE A 72 23.08 10.18 16.72
CA ILE A 72 21.80 10.87 16.74
C ILE A 72 21.96 12.12 15.85
N GLN A 73 21.42 12.09 14.63
CA GLN A 73 21.36 13.28 13.78
C GLN A 73 20.54 14.35 14.51
N LYS A 74 21.16 15.52 14.78
CA LYS A 74 20.43 16.72 15.23
C LYS A 74 19.37 17.08 14.18
N ALA A 75 18.25 17.66 14.61
CA ALA A 75 17.21 18.14 13.71
C ALA A 75 17.84 19.02 12.60
N PRO A 76 17.49 18.79 11.32
CA PRO A 76 18.08 19.51 10.21
C PRO A 76 17.72 20.99 10.25
N THR A 77 18.56 21.83 9.64
CA THR A 77 18.32 23.28 9.52
C THR A 77 17.29 23.64 8.44
N SER A 78 17.03 22.73 7.50
CA SER A 78 15.95 22.82 6.49
C SER A 78 15.53 21.41 6.09
N SER A 79 14.22 21.18 6.02
CA SER A 79 13.60 19.92 5.59
C SER A 79 12.63 20.09 4.42
N THR A 80 12.60 21.26 3.80
CA THR A 80 11.61 21.64 2.78
C THR A 80 11.83 21.03 1.40
N GLY A 81 12.96 20.34 1.18
CA GLY A 81 13.37 19.91 -0.17
C GLY A 81 13.86 21.05 -1.06
N ILE A 82 14.12 22.22 -0.45
CA ILE A 82 14.69 23.40 -1.09
C ILE A 82 15.98 23.75 -0.35
N THR A 83 17.06 23.92 -1.12
CA THR A 83 18.39 24.19 -0.60
C THR A 83 19.00 25.43 -1.25
N GLY A 84 19.80 26.17 -0.48
CA GLY A 84 20.50 27.37 -0.94
C GLY A 84 19.59 28.57 -1.24
N ASP A 85 20.22 29.74 -1.37
CA ASP A 85 19.53 30.97 -1.78
C ASP A 85 19.15 30.95 -3.27
N ASP A 86 19.78 30.06 -4.04
CA ASP A 86 19.50 29.81 -5.46
C ASP A 86 18.22 29.01 -5.70
N GLY A 87 17.63 28.46 -4.63
CA GLY A 87 16.41 27.66 -4.69
C GLY A 87 16.60 26.31 -5.38
N SER A 88 17.79 25.72 -5.30
CA SER A 88 18.07 24.34 -5.71
C SER A 88 17.06 23.36 -5.10
N ILE A 89 16.69 22.34 -5.86
CA ILE A 89 15.72 21.33 -5.40
C ILE A 89 16.44 20.09 -4.88
N CYS A 90 15.87 19.43 -3.88
CA CYS A 90 16.31 18.12 -3.42
C CYS A 90 15.13 17.29 -2.91
N ALA A 91 15.28 15.96 -2.92
CA ALA A 91 14.31 15.09 -2.28
C ALA A 91 14.41 15.21 -0.74
N VAL A 92 13.37 14.78 -0.03
CA VAL A 92 13.32 14.73 1.44
C VAL A 92 12.99 13.31 1.85
N VAL A 93 13.74 12.74 2.78
CA VAL A 93 13.62 11.33 3.18
C VAL A 93 13.53 11.19 4.69
N TRP A 94 12.81 10.16 5.14
CA TRP A 94 12.79 9.72 6.54
C TRP A 94 12.35 8.26 6.67
N GLY A 95 12.57 7.69 7.84
CA GLY A 95 12.22 6.31 8.18
C GLY A 95 13.39 5.33 8.11
N SER A 96 13.10 4.06 7.80
CA SER A 96 14.09 2.98 7.69
C SER A 96 14.99 3.14 6.46
N ASN A 97 16.30 3.03 6.69
CA ASN A 97 17.34 2.90 5.67
C ASN A 97 18.16 1.61 5.84
N GLN A 98 17.58 0.57 6.46
CA GLN A 98 18.27 -0.70 6.74
C GLN A 98 18.86 -1.38 5.48
N TYR A 99 18.25 -1.13 4.32
CA TYR A 99 18.65 -1.69 3.02
C TYR A 99 19.16 -0.62 2.04
N ASN A 100 19.61 0.54 2.56
CA ASN A 100 20.19 1.63 1.76
C ASN A 100 19.24 2.20 0.68
N VAL A 101 17.93 2.19 0.97
CA VAL A 101 16.88 2.60 0.03
C VAL A 101 16.69 4.12 -0.02
N ILE A 102 16.80 4.83 1.11
CA ILE A 102 16.53 6.27 1.19
C ILE A 102 17.79 7.13 1.32
N ASN A 103 18.89 6.55 1.79
CA ASN A 103 20.20 7.20 1.86
C ASN A 103 21.31 6.23 1.38
N PRO A 104 21.39 5.94 0.07
CA PRO A 104 22.37 5.02 -0.51
C PRO A 104 23.82 5.54 -0.47
N THR A 105 24.02 6.84 -0.27
CA THR A 105 25.34 7.47 -0.21
C THR A 105 25.97 7.43 1.18
N GLU A 106 25.20 7.16 2.22
CA GLU A 106 25.68 7.07 3.61
C GLU A 106 25.15 5.81 4.30
N PRO A 107 25.67 4.61 3.95
CA PRO A 107 25.13 3.33 4.41
C PRO A 107 25.25 3.10 5.93
N GLY A 108 26.03 3.93 6.63
CA GLY A 108 26.10 3.92 8.09
C GLY A 108 24.83 4.39 8.80
N VAL A 109 23.93 5.11 8.11
CA VAL A 109 22.68 5.62 8.68
C VAL A 109 21.57 4.59 8.47
N GLN A 110 21.14 3.91 9.53
CA GLN A 110 20.09 2.88 9.43
C GLN A 110 18.67 3.43 9.53
N ARG A 111 18.47 4.59 10.17
CA ARG A 111 17.17 5.21 10.40
C ARG A 111 17.30 6.72 10.38
N VAL A 112 16.29 7.38 9.84
CA VAL A 112 16.19 8.83 9.74
C VAL A 112 14.91 9.26 10.47
N GLN A 113 15.06 9.94 11.61
CA GLN A 113 13.94 10.17 12.55
C GLN A 113 12.99 11.28 12.10
N TYR A 114 13.52 12.25 11.36
CA TYR A 114 12.86 13.47 10.92
C TYR A 114 13.05 13.63 9.40
N PRO A 115 12.16 14.33 8.69
CA PRO A 115 12.37 14.66 7.29
C PRO A 115 13.71 15.38 7.08
N VAL A 116 14.60 14.79 6.27
CA VAL A 116 15.94 15.31 5.97
C VAL A 116 16.13 15.41 4.45
N ASN A 117 16.77 16.49 3.99
CA ASN A 117 17.10 16.68 2.59
C ASN A 117 18.12 15.62 2.10
N ALA A 118 17.76 14.89 1.06
CA ALA A 118 18.60 13.89 0.40
C ALA A 118 19.50 14.56 -0.66
N SER A 119 20.75 14.85 -0.28
CA SER A 119 21.75 15.50 -1.13
C SER A 119 22.08 14.73 -2.41
N TRP A 120 21.94 13.40 -2.40
CA TRP A 120 22.16 12.53 -3.56
C TRP A 120 21.12 12.71 -4.69
N LEU A 121 20.01 13.41 -4.42
CA LEU A 121 19.01 13.84 -5.41
C LEU A 121 18.98 15.37 -5.58
N LYS A 122 20.10 16.06 -5.33
CA LYS A 122 20.18 17.51 -5.56
C LYS A 122 20.05 17.84 -7.05
N ASP A 123 19.18 18.80 -7.37
CA ASP A 123 18.82 19.27 -8.71
C ASP A 123 18.28 18.17 -9.64
N VAL A 124 17.82 17.06 -9.09
CA VAL A 124 17.24 15.95 -9.85
C VAL A 124 15.72 16.06 -9.81
N ALA A 125 15.11 16.07 -11.00
CA ALA A 125 13.67 15.91 -11.17
C ALA A 125 13.39 14.57 -11.85
N LEU A 126 12.45 13.81 -11.29
CA LEU A 126 12.14 12.45 -11.71
C LEU A 126 10.79 12.41 -12.41
N ARG A 127 10.59 11.45 -13.31
CA ARG A 127 9.25 11.16 -13.85
C ARG A 127 8.45 10.28 -12.90
N ASP A 128 9.14 9.33 -12.26
CA ASP A 128 8.55 8.45 -11.26
C ASP A 128 9.62 7.93 -10.30
N LEU A 129 9.21 7.55 -9.10
CA LEU A 129 10.05 6.93 -8.09
C LEU A 129 9.21 5.94 -7.29
N ALA A 130 9.72 4.72 -7.16
CA ALA A 130 9.05 3.65 -6.44
C ALA A 130 10.01 3.00 -5.46
N LEU A 131 9.49 2.67 -4.28
CA LEU A 131 10.22 2.06 -3.18
C LEU A 131 9.71 0.64 -2.93
N HIS A 132 10.65 -0.28 -2.72
CA HIS A 132 10.39 -1.60 -2.15
C HIS A 132 11.18 -1.77 -0.85
N GLU A 133 10.97 -2.87 -0.12
CA GLU A 133 11.63 -3.14 1.15
C GLU A 133 13.15 -3.11 1.04
N ARG A 134 13.69 -3.83 0.05
CA ARG A 134 15.13 -4.07 -0.07
C ARG A 134 15.78 -3.32 -1.23
N HIS A 135 15.01 -2.70 -2.10
CA HIS A 135 15.53 -1.99 -3.27
C HIS A 135 14.58 -0.85 -3.65
N ALA A 136 15.06 0.06 -4.48
CA ALA A 136 14.25 1.11 -5.06
C ALA A 136 14.68 1.37 -6.49
N ALA A 137 13.78 2.04 -7.23
CA ALA A 137 14.04 2.44 -8.59
C ALA A 137 13.36 3.76 -8.90
N CYS A 138 13.93 4.49 -9.84
CA CYS A 138 13.36 5.73 -10.33
C CYS A 138 13.58 5.89 -11.83
N VAL A 139 12.78 6.79 -12.40
CA VAL A 139 12.86 7.20 -13.78
C VAL A 139 13.32 8.64 -13.83
N ASP A 140 14.44 8.88 -14.50
CA ASP A 140 14.97 10.22 -14.65
C ASP A 140 14.16 11.07 -15.65
N ALA A 141 14.56 12.32 -15.84
CA ALA A 141 13.92 13.23 -16.78
C ALA A 141 13.93 12.75 -18.25
N ARG A 142 14.88 11.89 -18.63
CA ARG A 142 15.03 11.34 -19.99
C ARG A 142 14.19 10.07 -20.20
N GLY A 143 13.66 9.47 -19.13
CA GLY A 143 12.94 8.21 -19.19
C GLY A 143 13.85 6.98 -19.03
N ASP A 144 15.05 7.17 -18.48
CA ASP A 144 16.00 6.12 -18.16
C ASP A 144 15.77 5.63 -16.72
N VAL A 145 15.89 4.32 -16.50
CA VAL A 145 15.58 3.66 -15.22
C VAL A 145 16.85 3.37 -14.44
N TYR A 146 16.87 3.76 -13.17
CA TYR A 146 17.95 3.49 -12.24
C TYR A 146 17.48 2.63 -11.07
N GLN A 147 18.32 1.71 -10.59
CA GLN A 147 18.04 0.82 -9.45
C GLN A 147 19.14 0.90 -8.39
N TRP A 148 18.77 0.74 -7.12
CA TRP A 148 19.70 0.66 -5.99
C TRP A 148 19.11 -0.08 -4.79
N GLY A 149 19.92 -0.22 -3.74
CA GLY A 149 19.59 -0.90 -2.49
C GLY A 149 20.10 -2.34 -2.45
N ASP A 150 20.13 -2.91 -1.24
CA ASP A 150 20.73 -4.22 -0.98
C ASP A 150 20.09 -5.37 -1.77
N GLY A 151 18.80 -5.27 -2.08
CA GLY A 151 18.07 -6.24 -2.91
C GLY A 151 18.53 -6.23 -4.38
N PHE A 152 18.97 -5.06 -4.86
CA PHE A 152 19.53 -4.90 -6.20
C PHE A 152 20.99 -5.36 -6.26
N PHE A 153 21.84 -4.86 -5.37
CA PHE A 153 23.28 -5.16 -5.40
C PHE A 153 23.64 -6.53 -4.83
N GLY A 154 22.77 -7.12 -4.02
CA GLY A 154 23.06 -8.33 -3.24
C GLY A 154 23.72 -7.98 -1.90
N SER A 155 23.44 -8.80 -0.88
CA SER A 155 23.98 -8.62 0.47
C SER A 155 25.41 -9.16 0.58
N SER A 156 26.40 -8.50 -0.04
CA SER A 156 27.80 -8.87 0.21
C SER A 156 28.25 -8.36 1.58
N PRO A 157 28.86 -9.19 2.46
CA PRO A 157 29.33 -8.74 3.77
C PRO A 157 30.41 -7.66 3.69
N THR A 158 31.13 -7.54 2.56
CA THR A 158 32.12 -6.48 2.30
C THR A 158 31.51 -5.16 1.84
N SER A 159 30.30 -5.16 1.26
CA SER A 159 29.68 -3.98 0.65
C SER A 159 28.83 -3.13 1.61
N LYS A 160 28.59 -3.59 2.84
CA LYS A 160 27.73 -2.88 3.82
C LYS A 160 28.17 -1.46 4.16
N PHE A 161 29.42 -1.11 3.87
CA PHE A 161 29.98 0.22 4.17
C PHE A 161 30.41 1.00 2.92
N GLU A 162 30.29 0.42 1.72
CA GLU A 162 30.57 1.15 0.49
C GLU A 162 29.31 1.86 -0.01
N PRO A 163 29.37 3.16 -0.33
CA PRO A 163 28.23 3.87 -0.88
C PRO A 163 27.89 3.32 -2.27
N GLN A 164 26.68 2.76 -2.41
CA GLN A 164 26.20 2.20 -3.67
C GLN A 164 24.96 2.97 -4.14
N GLY A 165 25.23 4.02 -4.91
CA GLY A 165 24.20 4.89 -5.49
C GLY A 165 23.42 4.24 -6.65
N PRO A 166 22.41 4.94 -7.17
CA PRO A 166 21.60 4.50 -8.31
C PRO A 166 22.42 4.07 -9.53
N LYS A 167 22.19 2.85 -10.02
CA LYS A 167 22.81 2.29 -11.24
C LYS A 167 21.82 2.30 -12.39
N LEU A 168 22.25 2.80 -13.55
CA LEU A 168 21.45 2.78 -14.78
C LEU A 168 21.16 1.32 -15.20
N THR A 169 19.89 1.00 -15.45
CA THR A 169 19.45 -0.36 -15.79
C THR A 169 18.61 -0.48 -17.06
N LEU A 170 17.86 0.55 -17.45
CA LEU A 170 17.10 0.55 -18.70
C LEU A 170 17.22 1.93 -19.35
N ARG A 171 17.51 1.97 -20.65
CA ARG A 171 17.72 3.22 -21.40
C ARG A 171 17.05 3.16 -22.77
N GLY A 172 16.55 4.29 -23.24
CA GLY A 172 16.01 4.42 -24.61
C GLY A 172 14.57 3.94 -24.80
N HIS A 173 13.87 3.61 -23.70
CA HIS A 173 12.47 3.18 -23.73
C HIS A 173 11.47 4.26 -23.28
N ASN A 174 11.96 5.45 -22.94
CA ASN A 174 11.15 6.61 -22.56
C ASN A 174 10.10 6.27 -21.49
N ILE A 175 10.55 5.71 -20.37
CA ILE A 175 9.70 5.24 -19.28
C ILE A 175 8.99 6.42 -18.61
N ILE A 176 7.76 6.18 -18.14
CA ILE A 176 6.92 7.17 -17.45
C ILE A 176 6.38 6.68 -16.10
N GLN A 177 6.31 5.36 -15.87
CA GLN A 177 5.79 4.79 -14.63
C GLN A 177 6.53 3.48 -14.28
N LEU A 178 6.79 3.27 -12.99
CA LEU A 178 7.39 2.06 -12.43
C LEU A 178 6.45 1.39 -11.43
N GLN A 179 6.55 0.07 -11.33
CA GLN A 179 5.98 -0.74 -10.25
C GLN A 179 6.99 -1.80 -9.82
N LEU A 180 7.28 -1.86 -8.53
CA LEU A 180 8.31 -2.75 -7.97
C LEU A 180 7.65 -3.90 -7.21
N THR A 181 8.23 -5.08 -7.35
CA THR A 181 7.96 -6.23 -6.51
C THR A 181 9.28 -6.81 -6.00
N ASP A 182 9.22 -7.79 -5.11
CA ASP A 182 10.42 -8.37 -4.48
C ASP A 182 11.48 -8.84 -5.48
N SER A 183 11.06 -9.37 -6.64
CA SER A 183 11.96 -9.94 -7.64
C SER A 183 11.96 -9.22 -8.99
N ARG A 184 11.00 -8.33 -9.28
CA ARG A 184 10.84 -7.73 -10.61
C ARG A 184 10.44 -6.27 -10.55
N ILE A 185 10.79 -5.55 -11.61
CA ILE A 185 10.38 -4.18 -11.86
C ILE A 185 9.64 -4.14 -13.19
N TYR A 186 8.45 -3.54 -13.17
CA TYR A 186 7.64 -3.26 -14.35
C TYR A 186 7.79 -1.79 -14.71
N ALA A 187 8.08 -1.51 -15.97
CA ALA A 187 8.30 -0.18 -16.49
C ALA A 187 7.37 0.09 -17.68
N LEU A 188 6.46 1.04 -17.52
CA LEU A 188 5.56 1.49 -18.57
C LEU A 188 6.21 2.64 -19.34
N SER A 189 6.34 2.48 -20.65
CA SER A 189 6.81 3.51 -21.58
C SER A 189 5.72 4.50 -21.98
N ALA A 190 6.11 5.70 -22.41
CA ALA A 190 5.19 6.68 -22.97
C ALA A 190 4.44 6.19 -24.23
N SER A 191 4.98 5.18 -24.93
CA SER A 191 4.32 4.53 -26.07
C SER A 191 3.35 3.40 -25.67
N GLY A 192 3.14 3.19 -24.37
CA GLY A 192 2.24 2.17 -23.84
C GLY A 192 2.76 0.74 -23.94
N LYS A 193 4.09 0.55 -24.06
CA LYS A 193 4.74 -0.76 -23.90
C LYS A 193 5.17 -0.99 -22.46
N ILE A 194 5.09 -2.24 -22.00
CA ILE A 194 5.48 -2.62 -20.64
C ILE A 194 6.72 -3.52 -20.70
N TYR A 195 7.76 -3.08 -20.00
CA TYR A 195 9.03 -3.79 -19.88
C TYR A 195 9.17 -4.38 -18.48
N VAL A 196 9.82 -5.54 -18.39
CA VAL A 196 10.10 -6.25 -17.14
C VAL A 196 11.60 -6.46 -17.02
N ILE A 197 12.16 -6.05 -15.89
CA ILE A 197 13.55 -6.28 -15.51
C ILE A 197 13.61 -6.95 -14.14
N ALA A 198 14.63 -7.77 -13.91
CA ALA A 198 14.83 -8.37 -12.60
C ALA A 198 15.19 -7.27 -11.58
N ALA A 199 14.70 -7.38 -10.34
CA ALA A 199 15.05 -6.44 -9.28
C ALA A 199 16.50 -6.61 -8.78
N ASN A 200 17.12 -7.77 -9.04
CA ASN A 200 18.49 -8.09 -8.65
C ASN A 200 19.47 -7.96 -9.83
N ALA A 201 20.62 -7.32 -9.59
CA ALA A 201 21.64 -7.04 -10.61
C ALA A 201 22.33 -8.29 -11.16
N GLU A 202 22.41 -9.40 -10.41
CA GLU A 202 22.99 -10.65 -10.90
C GLU A 202 22.07 -11.34 -11.89
N GLN A 203 20.77 -11.30 -11.63
CA GLN A 203 19.73 -11.84 -12.52
C GLN A 203 19.56 -11.02 -13.81
N GLN A 204 20.11 -9.80 -13.85
CA GLN A 204 20.14 -8.95 -15.04
C GLN A 204 21.30 -9.26 -15.99
N LYS A 205 22.29 -10.06 -15.58
CA LYS A 205 23.44 -10.38 -16.44
C LYS A 205 22.97 -11.35 -17.52
N THR A 206 23.06 -10.95 -18.78
CA THR A 206 22.82 -11.88 -19.89
C THR A 206 23.81 -13.06 -19.79
N PRO A 207 23.37 -14.32 -19.92
CA PRO A 207 24.29 -15.44 -19.96
C PRO A 207 25.29 -15.24 -21.12
N PRO A 208 26.57 -15.59 -20.93
CA PRO A 208 27.55 -15.47 -22.02
C PRO A 208 27.09 -16.32 -23.20
N PRO A 209 27.28 -15.85 -24.46
CA PRO A 209 27.00 -16.69 -25.61
C PRO A 209 27.83 -17.98 -25.49
N LYS A 210 27.19 -19.14 -25.71
CA LYS A 210 27.94 -20.41 -25.80
C LYS A 210 28.98 -20.28 -26.92
N PRO A 211 30.22 -20.76 -26.74
CA PRO A 211 31.16 -20.84 -27.85
C PRO A 211 30.52 -21.71 -28.94
N LEU A 212 30.33 -21.13 -30.12
CA LEU A 212 29.90 -21.87 -31.30
C LEU A 212 30.92 -23.00 -31.54
N PRO A 213 30.49 -24.23 -31.87
CA PRO A 213 31.41 -25.23 -32.39
C PRO A 213 32.09 -24.67 -33.64
N ALA A 214 33.40 -24.91 -33.76
CA ALA A 214 34.33 -24.20 -34.65
C ALA A 214 34.08 -24.29 -36.17
N ASN A 215 32.91 -24.74 -36.64
CA ASN A 215 32.64 -25.01 -38.06
C ASN A 215 31.22 -24.63 -38.52
N THR A 216 30.70 -23.45 -38.15
CA THR A 216 29.51 -22.90 -38.82
C THR A 216 29.70 -21.44 -39.21
N THR A 217 30.24 -21.24 -40.41
CA THR A 217 30.21 -19.98 -41.14
C THR A 217 28.85 -19.84 -41.83
N SER A 218 27.87 -19.23 -41.16
CA SER A 218 26.65 -18.74 -41.82
C SER A 218 26.77 -17.23 -42.03
N TRP A 219 26.93 -16.84 -43.31
CA TRP A 219 27.29 -15.49 -43.74
C TRP A 219 26.09 -14.52 -43.89
N TRP A 220 24.94 -14.84 -43.31
CA TRP A 220 23.73 -14.01 -43.42
C TRP A 220 23.02 -13.79 -42.07
N GLU A 221 23.76 -13.35 -41.05
CA GLU A 221 23.13 -12.73 -39.87
C GLU A 221 23.58 -11.26 -39.77
N PRO A 222 22.68 -10.27 -39.91
CA PRO A 222 23.04 -8.86 -39.75
C PRO A 222 23.03 -8.50 -38.26
N GLY A 223 24.03 -8.97 -37.52
CA GLY A 223 24.18 -8.69 -36.09
C GLY A 223 25.32 -7.74 -35.70
N TRP A 224 26.15 -7.30 -36.66
CA TRP A 224 27.48 -6.74 -36.33
C TRP A 224 27.76 -5.33 -36.89
N ILE A 225 26.76 -4.61 -37.40
CA ILE A 225 26.94 -3.25 -37.99
C ILE A 225 26.31 -2.13 -37.14
N TRP A 226 26.05 -2.35 -35.86
CA TRP A 226 25.83 -1.26 -34.89
C TRP A 226 26.61 -1.56 -33.62
N GLY A 227 27.65 -0.78 -33.36
CA GLY A 227 28.36 -0.82 -32.10
C GLY A 227 27.41 -0.48 -30.95
N ALA A 228 26.98 -1.50 -30.20
CA ALA A 228 26.17 -1.33 -28.99
C ALA A 228 26.65 -2.27 -27.87
N GLN A 229 27.39 -1.65 -26.94
CA GLN A 229 27.46 -1.91 -25.50
C GLN A 229 27.95 -3.26 -24.94
N ARG A 230 29.15 -3.18 -24.35
CA ARG A 230 29.79 -4.11 -23.40
C ARG A 230 29.02 -4.38 -22.08
N ASN A 231 27.71 -4.18 -21.97
CA ASN A 231 26.91 -4.48 -20.78
C ASN A 231 25.40 -4.55 -21.16
N ALA A 232 24.96 -5.62 -21.82
CA ALA A 232 23.54 -5.82 -22.11
C ALA A 232 22.83 -6.26 -20.82
N ILE A 233 21.84 -5.48 -20.37
CA ILE A 233 20.98 -5.82 -19.24
C ILE A 233 19.83 -6.67 -19.76
N ASP A 234 19.54 -7.79 -19.10
CA ASP A 234 18.43 -8.66 -19.47
C ASP A 234 17.08 -8.03 -19.10
N PHE A 235 16.23 -7.88 -20.10
CA PHE A 235 14.87 -7.38 -19.96
C PHE A 235 13.94 -8.10 -20.94
N THR A 236 12.63 -8.02 -20.69
CA THR A 236 11.61 -8.53 -21.61
C THR A 236 10.47 -7.53 -21.77
N GLU A 237 9.92 -7.40 -22.98
CA GLU A 237 8.65 -6.71 -23.22
C GLU A 237 7.52 -7.72 -23.00
N ILE A 238 6.51 -7.37 -22.21
CA ILE A 238 5.30 -8.20 -22.06
C ILE A 238 4.18 -7.62 -22.93
N ALA A 239 3.59 -8.49 -23.74
CA ALA A 239 2.58 -8.11 -24.73
C ALA A 239 1.19 -8.62 -24.32
N PRO A 240 0.10 -7.97 -24.76
CA PRO A 240 -1.23 -8.47 -24.50
C PRO A 240 -1.51 -9.75 -25.31
N LYS A 241 -2.06 -10.76 -24.64
CA LYS A 241 -2.44 -12.03 -25.26
C LYS A 241 -3.56 -11.81 -26.28
N GLN A 242 -4.54 -11.00 -25.92
CA GLN A 242 -5.57 -10.51 -26.82
C GLN A 242 -5.06 -9.27 -27.56
N LYS A 243 -5.23 -9.21 -28.89
CA LYS A 243 -4.80 -8.04 -29.67
C LYS A 243 -5.43 -6.74 -29.12
N LEU A 244 -4.64 -5.68 -29.13
CA LEU A 244 -5.16 -4.34 -28.88
C LEU A 244 -5.98 -3.85 -30.08
N GLY A 245 -7.02 -3.08 -29.79
CA GLY A 245 -7.74 -2.32 -30.80
C GLY A 245 -6.83 -1.29 -31.48
N TRP A 246 -7.27 -0.77 -32.61
CA TRP A 246 -6.49 0.23 -33.34
C TRP A 246 -6.28 1.50 -32.48
N GLY A 247 -5.02 1.89 -32.27
CA GLY A 247 -4.63 3.04 -31.43
C GLY A 247 -4.76 2.83 -29.92
N GLU A 248 -5.16 1.63 -29.48
CA GLU A 248 -5.22 1.29 -28.06
C GLU A 248 -3.82 0.99 -27.52
N GLN A 249 -3.51 1.53 -26.35
CA GLN A 249 -2.22 1.37 -25.68
C GLN A 249 -2.39 1.27 -24.17
N PHE A 250 -1.40 0.74 -23.45
CA PHE A 250 -1.42 0.74 -21.99
C PHE A 250 -1.16 2.15 -21.45
N VAL A 251 -1.94 2.57 -20.48
CA VAL A 251 -1.88 3.92 -19.88
C VAL A 251 -1.54 3.91 -18.39
N SER A 252 -1.72 2.78 -17.71
CA SER A 252 -1.40 2.64 -16.29
C SER A 252 -1.09 1.20 -15.94
N ILE A 253 -0.17 1.02 -14.99
CA ILE A 253 0.14 -0.27 -14.35
C ILE A 253 0.05 -0.17 -12.83
N SER A 254 -0.31 -1.25 -12.14
CA SER A 254 -0.31 -1.33 -10.67
C SER A 254 0.07 -2.74 -10.23
N ALA A 255 1.10 -2.88 -9.41
CA ALA A 255 1.58 -4.18 -8.95
C ALA A 255 1.20 -4.44 -7.49
N GLY A 256 0.70 -5.64 -7.23
CA GLY A 256 0.74 -6.23 -5.90
C GLY A 256 1.97 -7.11 -5.72
N ARG A 257 1.97 -7.93 -4.67
CA ARG A 257 3.15 -8.74 -4.29
C ARG A 257 3.57 -9.77 -5.35
N ASN A 258 2.59 -10.36 -6.04
CA ASN A 258 2.81 -11.46 -7.00
C ASN A 258 1.97 -11.31 -8.29
N HIS A 259 1.35 -10.15 -8.54
CA HIS A 259 0.50 -9.92 -9.70
C HIS A 259 0.57 -8.46 -10.14
N LEU A 260 0.39 -8.20 -11.44
CA LEU A 260 0.34 -6.86 -12.00
C LEU A 260 -1.00 -6.67 -12.72
N LEU A 261 -1.65 -5.54 -12.49
CA LEU A 261 -2.76 -5.04 -13.28
C LEU A 261 -2.26 -4.02 -14.29
N ALA A 262 -2.83 -4.04 -15.50
CA ALA A 262 -2.59 -3.05 -16.53
C ALA A 262 -3.91 -2.54 -17.11
N LEU A 263 -3.99 -1.23 -17.33
CA LEU A 263 -5.15 -0.54 -17.88
C LEU A 263 -4.81 -0.01 -19.27
N THR A 264 -5.70 -0.24 -20.23
CA THR A 264 -5.58 0.32 -21.58
C THR A 264 -6.33 1.64 -21.73
N SER A 265 -5.97 2.43 -22.76
CA SER A 265 -6.66 3.68 -23.10
C SER A 265 -8.13 3.51 -23.49
N SER A 266 -8.55 2.30 -23.86
CA SER A 266 -9.96 1.98 -24.15
C SER A 266 -10.76 1.62 -22.89
N GLY A 267 -10.08 1.43 -21.75
CA GLY A 267 -10.68 1.03 -20.48
C GLY A 267 -10.73 -0.47 -20.25
N ARG A 268 -9.93 -1.28 -20.97
CA ARG A 268 -9.78 -2.72 -20.69
C ARG A 268 -8.78 -2.96 -19.57
N THR A 269 -9.07 -3.95 -18.73
CA THR A 269 -8.18 -4.39 -17.65
C THR A 269 -7.55 -5.72 -17.99
N MET A 270 -6.23 -5.75 -17.89
CA MET A 270 -5.42 -6.95 -18.07
C MET A 270 -4.64 -7.26 -16.80
N VAL A 271 -4.28 -8.53 -16.64
CA VAL A 271 -3.49 -9.01 -15.51
C VAL A 271 -2.30 -9.80 -16.00
N HIS A 272 -1.19 -9.73 -15.25
CA HIS A 272 0.00 -10.50 -15.50
C HIS A 272 0.36 -11.35 -14.26
N PRO A 273 0.39 -12.69 -14.39
CA PRO A 273 0.82 -13.58 -13.32
C PRO A 273 2.35 -13.57 -13.21
N MET A 274 2.87 -13.17 -12.05
CA MET A 274 4.33 -13.06 -11.90
C MET A 274 4.99 -14.41 -11.63
N ASN A 275 4.39 -15.21 -10.76
CA ASN A 275 4.96 -16.47 -10.29
C ASN A 275 3.83 -17.43 -9.89
N LYS A 276 4.17 -18.61 -9.34
CA LYS A 276 3.17 -19.61 -8.92
C LYS A 276 2.23 -19.10 -7.83
N ASN A 277 2.66 -18.10 -7.05
CA ASN A 277 1.87 -17.49 -5.98
C ASN A 277 0.89 -16.40 -6.47
N ALA A 278 0.89 -16.10 -7.78
CA ALA A 278 0.16 -14.99 -8.37
C ALA A 278 -1.35 -15.04 -8.17
N ASN A 279 -1.94 -16.22 -7.92
CA ASN A 279 -3.39 -16.38 -7.73
C ASN A 279 -3.79 -17.04 -6.41
N THR A 280 -2.91 -17.05 -5.41
CA THR A 280 -3.15 -17.70 -4.11
C THR A 280 -4.46 -17.28 -3.43
N HIS A 281 -4.91 -16.05 -3.67
CA HIS A 281 -6.14 -15.45 -3.14
C HIS A 281 -7.09 -15.04 -4.27
N GLY A 282 -6.96 -15.59 -5.48
CA GLY A 282 -7.82 -15.22 -6.60
C GLY A 282 -7.58 -13.82 -7.17
N GLN A 283 -6.48 -13.14 -6.79
CA GLN A 283 -6.17 -11.77 -7.18
C GLN A 283 -5.93 -11.59 -8.70
N LEU A 284 -5.83 -12.66 -9.49
CA LEU A 284 -5.80 -12.52 -10.95
C LEU A 284 -7.18 -12.26 -11.57
N GLY A 285 -8.28 -12.60 -10.88
CA GLY A 285 -9.63 -12.57 -11.47
C GLY A 285 -9.85 -13.62 -12.59
N LEU A 286 -8.85 -14.47 -12.83
CA LEU A 286 -8.89 -15.63 -13.73
C LEU A 286 -8.06 -16.76 -13.13
N ARG A 287 -8.32 -18.00 -13.57
CA ARG A 287 -7.61 -19.19 -13.07
C ARG A 287 -6.72 -19.85 -14.11
N LYS A 288 -7.15 -19.83 -15.37
CA LYS A 288 -6.50 -20.55 -16.47
C LYS A 288 -5.85 -19.56 -17.43
N PHE A 289 -4.61 -19.82 -17.77
CA PHE A 289 -3.83 -19.07 -18.75
C PHE A 289 -2.74 -19.98 -19.30
N ASP A 290 -1.97 -19.51 -20.28
CA ASP A 290 -0.91 -20.29 -20.90
C ASP A 290 0.42 -19.55 -20.86
N ILE A 291 1.49 -20.24 -20.47
CA ILE A 291 2.84 -19.68 -20.38
C ILE A 291 3.74 -20.32 -21.44
N PRO A 292 4.82 -19.64 -21.87
CA PRO A 292 5.83 -20.29 -22.69
C PRO A 292 6.44 -21.47 -21.92
N THR A 293 6.74 -22.58 -22.60
CA THR A 293 7.54 -23.66 -22.00
C THR A 293 8.87 -23.07 -21.50
N PRO A 294 9.37 -23.52 -20.32
CA PRO A 294 10.66 -23.10 -19.82
C PRO A 294 11.71 -23.18 -20.93
N PRO A 295 12.53 -22.15 -21.13
CA PRO A 295 13.46 -22.12 -22.24
C PRO A 295 14.49 -23.24 -22.09
N SER A 296 14.31 -24.33 -22.82
CA SER A 296 15.43 -25.15 -23.25
C SER A 296 16.08 -24.38 -24.40
N PHE A 297 16.83 -23.31 -24.08
CA PHE A 297 17.73 -22.50 -24.94
C PHE A 297 17.59 -22.69 -26.47
N THR A 298 16.39 -22.55 -27.03
CA THR A 298 16.13 -22.73 -28.45
C THR A 298 15.48 -21.45 -28.94
N ASN A 299 16.14 -20.81 -29.92
CA ASN A 299 15.66 -19.61 -30.60
C ASN A 299 14.45 -19.94 -31.48
N ILE A 300 13.36 -20.40 -30.87
CA ILE A 300 12.10 -20.68 -31.56
C ILE A 300 11.27 -19.41 -31.51
N VAL A 301 10.89 -18.90 -32.69
CA VAL A 301 10.10 -17.67 -32.91
C VAL A 301 8.71 -17.74 -32.23
N SER A 302 8.27 -18.93 -31.80
CA SER A 302 7.07 -19.14 -30.99
C SER A 302 7.26 -20.41 -30.14
N PRO A 303 7.69 -20.29 -28.87
CA PRO A 303 7.89 -21.46 -28.02
C PRO A 303 6.55 -22.18 -27.79
N PRO A 304 6.57 -23.53 -27.67
CA PRO A 304 5.37 -24.26 -27.26
C PRO A 304 4.84 -23.70 -25.94
N ARG A 305 3.52 -23.71 -25.76
CA ARG A 305 2.87 -23.10 -24.58
C ARG A 305 2.28 -24.18 -23.69
N VAL A 306 2.47 -24.02 -22.39
CA VAL A 306 1.94 -24.90 -21.35
C VAL A 306 0.68 -24.26 -20.79
N PRO A 307 -0.49 -24.92 -20.86
CA PRO A 307 -1.66 -24.45 -20.15
C PRO A 307 -1.39 -24.58 -18.64
N VAL A 308 -1.66 -23.52 -17.89
CA VAL A 308 -1.48 -23.39 -16.45
C VAL A 308 -2.82 -23.05 -15.81
N GLU A 309 -3.11 -23.67 -14.67
CA GLU A 309 -4.25 -23.31 -13.85
C GLU A 309 -3.78 -22.96 -12.44
N LEU A 310 -3.86 -21.70 -12.01
CA LEU A 310 -3.58 -21.34 -10.62
C LEU A 310 -4.89 -21.31 -9.82
N VAL A 311 -5.09 -22.33 -8.98
CA VAL A 311 -6.28 -22.45 -8.12
C VAL A 311 -6.06 -21.67 -6.81
N PRO A 312 -6.96 -20.74 -6.45
CA PRO A 312 -6.88 -20.04 -5.16
C PRO A 312 -6.99 -21.01 -3.98
N LYS A 313 -6.26 -20.75 -2.89
CA LYS A 313 -6.19 -21.63 -1.71
C LYS A 313 -7.57 -21.92 -1.11
N ALA A 314 -8.41 -20.90 -0.98
CA ALA A 314 -9.76 -21.02 -0.46
C ALA A 314 -10.69 -21.89 -1.33
N VAL A 315 -10.38 -22.04 -2.63
CA VAL A 315 -11.12 -22.93 -3.53
C VAL A 315 -10.57 -24.35 -3.48
N ALA A 316 -9.26 -24.49 -3.29
CA ALA A 316 -8.61 -25.80 -3.18
C ALA A 316 -8.96 -26.52 -1.87
N ASP A 317 -8.99 -25.79 -0.74
CA ASP A 317 -9.45 -26.31 0.56
C ASP A 317 -10.37 -25.26 1.25
N PRO A 318 -11.70 -25.31 1.00
CA PRO A 318 -12.66 -24.41 1.63
C PRO A 318 -12.75 -24.52 3.15
N PHE A 319 -12.27 -25.62 3.73
CA PHE A 319 -12.31 -25.89 5.16
C PHE A 319 -10.93 -25.75 5.83
N ALA A 320 -9.95 -25.14 5.14
CA ALA A 320 -8.58 -24.98 5.64
C ALA A 320 -8.50 -24.22 6.97
N THR A 321 -9.43 -23.28 7.20
CA THR A 321 -9.52 -22.47 8.42
C THR A 321 -10.55 -23.01 9.42
N ALA A 322 -11.22 -24.12 9.11
CA ALA A 322 -12.20 -24.74 10.00
C ALA A 322 -11.51 -25.37 11.21
N SER A 323 -12.21 -25.43 12.35
CA SER A 323 -11.65 -26.03 13.56
C SER A 323 -11.35 -27.53 13.33
N PRO A 324 -10.33 -28.11 13.99
CA PRO A 324 -9.99 -29.53 13.83
C PRO A 324 -11.18 -30.47 14.07
N PHE A 325 -12.11 -30.08 14.95
CA PHE A 325 -13.31 -30.85 15.27
C PHE A 325 -14.34 -30.90 14.12
N SER A 326 -14.35 -29.88 13.27
CA SER A 326 -15.21 -29.79 12.07
C SER A 326 -14.55 -30.33 10.80
N ARG A 327 -13.25 -30.65 10.86
CA ARG A 327 -12.53 -31.28 9.76
C ARG A 327 -12.91 -32.76 9.74
N SER A 328 -13.83 -33.16 8.86
CA SER A 328 -13.85 -34.57 8.45
C SER A 328 -12.45 -34.92 8.00
N ALA A 329 -11.90 -36.05 8.47
CA ALA A 329 -10.60 -36.55 8.04
C ALA A 329 -10.67 -36.85 6.54
N ALA A 330 -10.49 -35.82 5.72
CA ALA A 330 -10.41 -35.96 4.28
C ALA A 330 -9.09 -36.68 4.01
N SER A 331 -9.23 -37.98 3.74
CA SER A 331 -8.26 -38.82 3.04
C SER A 331 -7.59 -37.99 1.95
N SER A 332 -6.27 -37.80 2.07
CA SER A 332 -5.38 -37.25 1.04
C SER A 332 -6.01 -36.12 0.22
N ALA A 333 -5.96 -34.89 0.74
CA ALA A 333 -6.26 -33.70 -0.04
C ALA A 333 -5.59 -33.81 -1.43
N PRO A 334 -6.31 -33.54 -2.54
CA PRO A 334 -5.65 -33.41 -3.82
C PRO A 334 -4.55 -32.34 -3.68
N PRO A 335 -3.37 -32.54 -4.28
CA PRO A 335 -2.26 -31.62 -4.10
C PRO A 335 -2.71 -30.19 -4.41
N SER A 336 -2.40 -29.28 -3.50
CA SER A 336 -2.66 -27.84 -3.61
C SER A 336 -1.77 -27.16 -4.67
N SER A 337 -1.04 -27.93 -5.47
CA SER A 337 -0.38 -27.49 -6.68
C SER A 337 -1.21 -27.91 -7.88
N SER A 338 -1.36 -27.00 -8.83
CA SER A 338 -1.68 -27.39 -10.19
C SER A 338 -0.56 -28.31 -10.68
N THR A 339 -0.83 -29.61 -10.71
CA THR A 339 0.16 -30.69 -10.91
C THR A 339 0.99 -30.54 -12.18
N ASN A 340 0.58 -29.68 -13.10
CA ASN A 340 1.27 -29.31 -14.34
C ASN A 340 2.39 -28.25 -14.17
N ILE A 341 2.62 -27.63 -13.00
CA ILE A 341 3.61 -26.54 -12.86
C ILE A 341 4.74 -26.79 -11.84
N ASP A 342 4.75 -27.92 -11.15
CA ASP A 342 5.73 -28.18 -10.08
C ASP A 342 7.18 -28.12 -10.60
N GLY A 343 7.44 -28.60 -11.82
CA GLY A 343 8.75 -28.55 -12.48
C GLY A 343 9.10 -27.25 -13.23
N ILE A 344 8.23 -26.23 -13.21
CA ILE A 344 8.44 -24.97 -13.96
C ILE A 344 9.18 -23.96 -13.08
N ASP A 345 10.25 -23.34 -13.59
CA ASP A 345 10.90 -22.20 -12.91
C ASP A 345 10.04 -20.94 -13.05
N ASP A 346 9.70 -20.32 -11.92
CA ASP A 346 8.88 -19.11 -11.84
C ASP A 346 9.65 -17.86 -11.37
N GLN A 347 10.96 -17.99 -11.15
CA GLN A 347 11.81 -16.88 -10.72
C GLN A 347 12.19 -15.97 -11.89
N HIS A 348 12.39 -16.55 -13.07
CA HIS A 348 12.80 -15.80 -14.26
C HIS A 348 11.73 -14.77 -14.69
N ILE A 349 12.16 -13.57 -15.13
CA ILE A 349 11.30 -12.53 -15.71
C ILE A 349 10.43 -12.99 -16.91
N ARG A 350 10.71 -14.17 -17.48
CA ARG A 350 9.99 -14.77 -18.62
C ARG A 350 9.04 -15.89 -18.21
N PHE A 351 8.75 -16.07 -16.91
CA PHE A 351 7.75 -17.03 -16.42
C PHE A 351 6.39 -16.87 -17.13
N SER A 352 5.97 -15.62 -17.29
CA SER A 352 4.87 -15.24 -18.16
C SER A 352 5.38 -14.18 -19.11
N ASP A 353 5.06 -14.30 -20.40
CA ASP A 353 5.44 -13.36 -21.45
C ASP A 353 4.27 -12.45 -21.88
N ALA A 354 3.09 -12.66 -21.28
CA ALA A 354 1.86 -12.04 -21.73
C ALA A 354 1.02 -11.43 -20.61
N LEU A 355 0.18 -10.47 -21.00
CA LEU A 355 -0.92 -9.89 -20.23
C LEU A 355 -2.23 -10.53 -20.67
N PHE A 356 -3.09 -10.88 -19.73
CA PHE A 356 -4.35 -11.58 -19.97
C PHE A 356 -5.52 -10.69 -19.58
N GLU A 357 -6.47 -10.49 -20.49
CA GLU A 357 -7.70 -9.77 -20.19
C GLU A 357 -8.55 -10.52 -19.14
N ILE A 358 -9.09 -9.79 -18.17
CA ILE A 358 -9.92 -10.35 -17.09
C ILE A 358 -11.33 -10.60 -17.64
N PRO A 359 -11.79 -11.86 -17.75
CA PRO A 359 -13.04 -12.17 -18.47
C PRO A 359 -14.29 -11.51 -17.87
N SER A 360 -14.36 -11.41 -16.55
CA SER A 360 -15.49 -10.80 -15.83
C SER A 360 -15.56 -9.27 -15.93
N LEU A 361 -14.53 -8.63 -16.49
CA LEU A 361 -14.50 -7.19 -16.73
C LEU A 361 -14.67 -6.84 -18.21
N GLN A 362 -14.86 -7.83 -19.09
CA GLN A 362 -15.09 -7.58 -20.52
C GLN A 362 -16.33 -6.72 -20.73
N GLY A 363 -16.18 -5.65 -21.52
CA GLY A 363 -17.25 -4.68 -21.79
C GLY A 363 -17.49 -3.65 -20.68
N ILE A 364 -16.79 -3.74 -19.55
CA ILE A 364 -16.84 -2.71 -18.50
C ILE A 364 -15.74 -1.68 -18.77
N LYS A 365 -16.12 -0.41 -18.89
CA LYS A 365 -15.17 0.69 -19.10
C LYS A 365 -14.52 1.12 -17.79
N VAL A 366 -13.28 0.69 -17.58
CA VAL A 366 -12.47 1.02 -16.41
C VAL A 366 -11.71 2.33 -16.62
N SER A 367 -11.69 3.19 -15.61
CA SER A 367 -10.95 4.45 -15.59
C SER A 367 -9.71 4.42 -14.69
N GLN A 368 -9.67 3.52 -13.69
CA GLN A 368 -8.55 3.40 -12.77
C GLN A 368 -8.38 1.95 -12.29
N ILE A 369 -7.13 1.58 -12.01
CA ILE A 369 -6.73 0.31 -11.41
C ILE A 369 -5.97 0.58 -10.12
N ALA A 370 -6.07 -0.30 -9.14
CA ALA A 370 -5.22 -0.30 -7.95
C ALA A 370 -4.98 -1.73 -7.47
N ALA A 371 -3.76 -2.02 -7.03
CA ALA A 371 -3.40 -3.31 -6.46
C ALA A 371 -2.96 -3.12 -5.00
N GLY A 372 -3.58 -3.89 -4.10
CA GLY A 372 -3.03 -4.11 -2.77
C GLY A 372 -1.92 -5.16 -2.81
N GLY A 373 -1.47 -5.64 -1.65
CA GLY A 373 -0.47 -6.70 -1.59
C GLY A 373 -0.96 -7.99 -2.25
N ARG A 374 -2.20 -8.38 -1.98
CA ARG A 374 -2.83 -9.62 -2.48
C ARG A 374 -4.28 -9.39 -2.95
N SER A 375 -4.66 -8.15 -3.17
CA SER A 375 -5.99 -7.72 -3.63
C SER A 375 -5.87 -6.82 -4.85
N SER A 376 -6.95 -6.69 -5.60
CA SER A 376 -7.01 -6.00 -6.88
C SER A 376 -8.32 -5.23 -6.96
N PHE A 377 -8.27 -4.05 -7.57
CA PHE A 377 -9.39 -3.14 -7.66
C PHE A 377 -9.44 -2.47 -9.03
N VAL A 378 -10.67 -2.20 -9.48
CA VAL A 378 -10.94 -1.31 -10.62
C VAL A 378 -12.01 -0.29 -10.25
N MET A 379 -11.88 0.89 -10.82
CA MET A 379 -12.91 1.93 -10.82
C MET A 379 -13.45 2.09 -12.23
N THR A 380 -14.77 2.07 -12.41
CA THR A 380 -15.41 2.36 -13.69
C THR A 380 -15.49 3.87 -13.93
N ASP A 381 -15.73 4.29 -15.18
CA ASP A 381 -15.97 5.70 -15.52
C ASP A 381 -17.16 6.33 -14.75
N SER A 382 -18.17 5.52 -14.43
CA SER A 382 -19.31 5.89 -13.59
C SER A 382 -18.97 6.01 -12.09
N GLY A 383 -17.74 5.72 -11.68
CA GLY A 383 -17.28 5.73 -10.28
C GLY A 383 -17.78 4.56 -9.43
N ARG A 384 -18.12 3.42 -10.06
CA ARG A 384 -18.35 2.15 -9.34
C ARG A 384 -17.02 1.47 -9.10
N VAL A 385 -16.92 0.74 -8.00
CA VAL A 385 -15.68 0.05 -7.62
C VAL A 385 -15.94 -1.45 -7.60
N LEU A 386 -15.06 -2.21 -8.24
CA LEU A 386 -15.03 -3.67 -8.15
C LEU A 386 -13.71 -4.08 -7.51
N GLY A 387 -13.76 -4.97 -6.52
CA GLY A 387 -12.58 -5.50 -5.85
C GLY A 387 -12.62 -7.03 -5.75
N TRP A 388 -11.43 -7.64 -5.77
CA TRP A 388 -11.23 -9.08 -5.62
C TRP A 388 -9.84 -9.37 -5.03
N GLY A 389 -9.57 -10.63 -4.70
CA GLY A 389 -8.35 -11.08 -4.05
C GLY A 389 -8.53 -11.41 -2.56
N ALA A 390 -7.48 -11.17 -1.79
CA ALA A 390 -7.42 -11.35 -0.35
C ALA A 390 -8.41 -10.44 0.39
N ASN A 391 -9.13 -10.98 1.39
CA ASN A 391 -10.13 -10.28 2.18
C ASN A 391 -10.09 -10.66 3.68
N GLU A 392 -9.00 -11.25 4.18
CA GLU A 392 -8.89 -11.73 5.56
C GLU A 392 -8.98 -10.60 6.60
N PHE A 393 -8.62 -9.38 6.20
CA PHE A 393 -8.74 -8.18 7.03
C PHE A 393 -9.91 -7.28 6.61
N GLY A 394 -10.76 -7.74 5.68
CA GLY A 394 -11.82 -6.94 5.08
C GLY A 394 -11.31 -5.86 4.12
N GLN A 395 -10.08 -6.01 3.59
CA GLN A 395 -9.41 -5.00 2.77
C GLN A 395 -10.11 -4.70 1.44
N ILE A 396 -11.07 -5.53 1.01
CA ILE A 396 -11.89 -5.24 -0.18
C ILE A 396 -13.03 -4.26 0.12
N GLY A 397 -13.53 -4.20 1.36
CA GLY A 397 -14.60 -3.27 1.72
C GLY A 397 -16.03 -3.79 1.48
N LEU A 398 -16.23 -5.10 1.35
CA LEU A 398 -17.55 -5.71 1.10
C LEU A 398 -18.51 -5.71 2.31
N GLY A 399 -18.00 -5.28 3.47
CA GLY A 399 -18.73 -5.09 4.71
C GLY A 399 -18.60 -6.20 5.74
N GLY A 400 -19.03 -5.92 6.96
CA GLY A 400 -18.80 -6.78 8.14
C GLY A 400 -19.52 -8.13 8.12
N ASN A 401 -20.53 -8.31 7.25
CA ASN A 401 -21.22 -9.58 7.08
C ASN A 401 -20.50 -10.53 6.10
N MET A 402 -19.45 -10.06 5.43
CA MET A 402 -18.68 -10.88 4.51
C MET A 402 -17.65 -11.69 5.29
N THR A 403 -17.86 -13.01 5.35
CA THR A 403 -16.99 -13.94 6.08
C THR A 403 -15.96 -14.64 5.19
N LEU A 404 -15.98 -14.39 3.87
CA LEU A 404 -15.00 -14.98 2.98
C LEU A 404 -13.66 -14.24 3.10
N ASP A 405 -12.63 -15.00 3.43
CA ASP A 405 -11.23 -14.58 3.45
C ASP A 405 -10.67 -14.28 2.05
N THR A 406 -11.39 -14.68 1.00
CA THR A 406 -10.95 -14.58 -0.39
C THR A 406 -12.13 -14.35 -1.33
N ILE A 407 -12.00 -13.37 -2.21
CA ILE A 407 -12.98 -13.01 -3.24
C ILE A 407 -12.35 -13.29 -4.60
N ILE A 408 -12.76 -14.35 -5.27
CA ILE A 408 -12.08 -14.84 -6.49
C ILE A 408 -12.55 -14.15 -7.79
N LEU A 409 -13.62 -13.37 -7.74
CA LEU A 409 -14.19 -12.65 -8.88
C LEU A 409 -14.39 -11.18 -8.53
N PRO A 410 -14.19 -10.25 -9.49
CA PRO A 410 -14.50 -8.83 -9.30
C PRO A 410 -15.92 -8.63 -8.73
N THR A 411 -15.99 -8.12 -7.51
CA THR A 411 -17.24 -7.94 -6.76
C THR A 411 -17.40 -6.48 -6.39
N GLU A 412 -18.63 -5.95 -6.53
CA GLU A 412 -18.89 -4.53 -6.29
C GLU A 412 -18.75 -4.13 -4.82
N VAL A 413 -17.98 -3.07 -4.60
CA VAL A 413 -17.81 -2.41 -3.30
C VAL A 413 -18.85 -1.30 -3.20
N VAL A 414 -19.89 -1.51 -2.40
CA VAL A 414 -21.02 -0.59 -2.29
C VAL A 414 -20.72 0.53 -1.27
N LEU A 415 -20.07 1.60 -1.72
CA LEU A 415 -19.68 2.76 -0.88
C LEU A 415 -20.86 3.62 -0.39
N SER A 416 -22.06 3.38 -0.93
CA SER A 416 -23.32 4.03 -0.51
C SER A 416 -24.02 3.33 0.66
N ARG A 417 -23.54 2.15 1.11
CA ARG A 417 -24.27 1.31 2.09
C ARG A 417 -24.58 2.01 3.42
N ASN A 418 -23.70 2.90 3.86
CA ASN A 418 -23.79 3.56 5.16
C ASN A 418 -24.22 5.04 5.08
N VAL A 419 -24.80 5.46 3.95
CA VAL A 419 -25.36 6.82 3.79
C VAL A 419 -26.85 6.78 3.45
N PRO A 420 -27.61 7.86 3.75
CA PRO A 420 -29.00 7.96 3.36
C PRO A 420 -29.18 7.75 1.85
N GLY A 421 -30.27 7.10 1.44
CA GLY A 421 -30.54 6.79 0.03
C GLY A 421 -30.71 8.02 -0.89
N SER A 422 -30.92 9.21 -0.31
CA SER A 422 -30.92 10.49 -1.04
C SER A 422 -29.52 10.92 -1.48
N VAL A 423 -28.47 10.40 -0.85
CA VAL A 423 -27.09 10.80 -1.13
C VAL A 423 -26.52 9.98 -2.27
N ARG A 424 -26.33 10.61 -3.43
CA ARG A 424 -25.59 10.01 -4.54
C ARG A 424 -24.11 9.95 -4.18
N THR A 425 -23.54 8.76 -4.33
CA THR A 425 -22.13 8.48 -4.02
C THR A 425 -21.41 8.03 -5.28
N ARG A 426 -20.25 8.63 -5.57
CA ARG A 426 -19.38 8.26 -6.68
C ARG A 426 -17.94 8.14 -6.17
N CYS A 427 -17.26 7.04 -6.49
CA CYS A 427 -15.83 6.97 -6.23
C CYS A 427 -15.07 7.78 -7.29
N ILE A 428 -14.08 8.55 -6.85
CA ILE A 428 -13.25 9.38 -7.73
C ILE A 428 -11.76 9.01 -7.69
N ASP A 429 -11.32 8.26 -6.68
CA ASP A 429 -9.95 7.75 -6.58
C ASP A 429 -9.88 6.49 -5.69
N ILE A 430 -8.97 5.57 -6.03
CA ILE A 430 -8.68 4.35 -5.27
C ILE A 430 -7.17 4.27 -5.03
N SER A 431 -6.77 4.07 -3.77
CA SER A 431 -5.39 3.77 -3.41
C SER A 431 -5.33 2.54 -2.52
N ALA A 432 -4.48 1.56 -2.88
CA ALA A 432 -4.32 0.33 -2.11
C ALA A 432 -2.84 0.06 -1.85
N GLY A 433 -2.54 -0.50 -0.69
CA GLY A 433 -1.17 -0.84 -0.28
C GLY A 433 -1.19 -1.88 0.83
N GLY A 434 -0.49 -3.00 0.62
CA GLY A 434 -0.48 -4.11 1.59
C GLY A 434 -1.89 -4.64 1.83
N ASP A 435 -2.37 -4.59 3.06
CA ASP A 435 -3.71 -5.00 3.46
C ASP A 435 -4.62 -3.79 3.79
N LEU A 436 -4.30 -2.59 3.30
CA LEU A 436 -5.11 -1.38 3.44
C LEU A 436 -5.62 -0.89 2.09
N THR A 437 -6.85 -0.38 2.08
CA THR A 437 -7.46 0.25 0.90
C THR A 437 -8.12 1.56 1.30
N CYS A 438 -7.95 2.57 0.46
CA CYS A 438 -8.54 3.89 0.56
C CYS A 438 -9.43 4.14 -0.66
N PHE A 439 -10.62 4.67 -0.43
CA PHE A 439 -11.55 5.14 -1.45
C PHE A 439 -11.87 6.61 -1.22
N VAL A 440 -11.70 7.43 -2.25
CA VAL A 440 -12.16 8.81 -2.23
C VAL A 440 -13.56 8.84 -2.84
N ALA A 441 -14.55 9.21 -2.05
CA ALA A 441 -15.96 9.17 -2.42
C ALA A 441 -16.54 10.59 -2.45
N GLU A 442 -16.91 11.06 -3.64
CA GLU A 442 -17.72 12.26 -3.83
C GLU A 442 -19.18 11.94 -3.48
N ARG A 443 -19.79 12.80 -2.66
CA ARG A 443 -21.16 12.66 -2.18
C ARG A 443 -21.94 13.95 -2.43
N THR A 444 -23.17 13.80 -2.91
CA THR A 444 -24.11 14.90 -3.15
C THR A 444 -25.51 14.49 -2.69
N ASP A 445 -26.19 15.38 -1.98
CA ASP A 445 -27.51 15.18 -1.37
C ASP A 445 -28.67 15.77 -2.21
N GLY A 446 -28.39 16.23 -3.43
CA GLY A 446 -29.39 16.83 -4.32
C GLY A 446 -29.81 18.26 -3.94
N GLU A 447 -29.48 18.74 -2.73
CA GLU A 447 -29.86 20.07 -2.22
C GLU A 447 -28.74 21.12 -2.31
N SER A 448 -27.53 20.75 -2.76
CA SER A 448 -26.49 21.59 -3.41
C SER A 448 -25.06 21.41 -2.85
N LEU A 449 -24.84 20.70 -1.74
CA LEU A 449 -23.52 20.70 -1.08
C LEU A 449 -22.73 19.42 -1.33
N VAL A 450 -21.89 19.43 -2.37
CA VAL A 450 -20.91 18.36 -2.63
C VAL A 450 -19.89 18.30 -1.49
N TYR A 451 -19.59 17.09 -1.03
CA TYR A 451 -18.45 16.83 -0.16
C TYR A 451 -17.73 15.56 -0.57
N VAL A 452 -16.47 15.46 -0.14
CA VAL A 452 -15.63 14.31 -0.43
C VAL A 452 -15.24 13.62 0.87
N ASP A 453 -15.55 12.34 0.97
CA ASP A 453 -15.12 11.49 2.07
C ASP A 453 -13.92 10.65 1.66
N LEU A 454 -12.86 10.66 2.46
CA LEU A 454 -11.84 9.61 2.44
C LEU A 454 -12.33 8.43 3.29
N LEU A 455 -12.56 7.28 2.66
CA LEU A 455 -12.98 6.03 3.28
C LEU A 455 -11.81 5.04 3.29
N THR A 456 -11.65 4.29 4.37
CA THR A 456 -10.59 3.29 4.55
C THR A 456 -11.15 1.95 5.02
N CYS A 457 -10.53 0.85 4.60
CA CYS A 457 -10.84 -0.51 5.07
C CYS A 457 -9.58 -1.39 5.07
N GLY A 458 -9.68 -2.58 5.69
CA GLY A 458 -8.57 -3.52 5.81
C GLY A 458 -7.92 -3.59 7.18
N ASN A 459 -6.61 -3.82 7.23
CA ASN A 459 -5.86 -4.02 8.47
C ASN A 459 -5.57 -2.71 9.20
N GLY A 460 -6.33 -2.42 10.26
CA GLY A 460 -6.16 -1.24 11.10
C GLY A 460 -5.35 -1.44 12.37
N GLN A 461 -4.65 -2.56 12.55
CA GLN A 461 -3.96 -2.91 13.80
C GLN A 461 -2.96 -1.83 14.22
N TRP A 462 -2.37 -1.14 13.24
CA TRP A 462 -1.36 -0.11 13.44
C TRP A 462 -1.89 1.31 13.20
N GLY A 463 -3.22 1.48 13.16
CA GLY A 463 -3.86 2.78 12.99
C GLY A 463 -3.97 3.27 11.55
N GLY A 464 -3.56 2.46 10.55
CA GLY A 464 -3.58 2.84 9.13
C GLY A 464 -4.97 3.19 8.56
N LEU A 465 -6.05 2.85 9.24
CA LEU A 465 -7.41 3.27 8.89
C LEU A 465 -7.67 4.76 9.15
N GLY A 466 -6.92 5.39 10.06
CA GLY A 466 -7.10 6.81 10.37
C GLY A 466 -8.44 7.14 11.05
N ASN A 467 -9.12 6.18 11.66
CA ASN A 467 -10.45 6.34 12.26
C ASN A 467 -10.44 6.49 13.80
N ASN A 468 -9.27 6.80 14.40
CA ASN A 468 -9.04 6.86 15.85
C ASN A 468 -9.23 5.52 16.58
N LEU A 469 -9.08 4.40 15.88
CA LEU A 469 -9.13 3.06 16.45
C LEU A 469 -7.96 2.22 15.95
N TYR A 470 -7.56 1.25 16.76
CA TYR A 470 -6.63 0.18 16.39
C TYR A 470 -7.46 -1.10 16.28
N SER A 471 -7.79 -1.50 15.05
CA SER A 471 -8.71 -2.63 14.80
C SER A 471 -8.04 -3.65 13.89
N ASN A 472 -8.11 -4.93 14.24
CA ASN A 472 -7.40 -5.98 13.47
C ASN A 472 -7.91 -6.09 12.03
N ALA A 473 -9.21 -5.93 11.83
CA ALA A 473 -9.85 -6.04 10.53
C ALA A 473 -11.03 -5.07 10.46
N GLN A 474 -11.21 -4.43 9.30
CA GLN A 474 -12.28 -3.49 9.04
C GLN A 474 -12.86 -3.75 7.65
N GLY A 475 -13.91 -4.57 7.58
CA GLY A 475 -14.57 -4.92 6.30
C GLY A 475 -15.54 -3.87 5.77
N ASN A 476 -16.11 -3.01 6.63
CA ASN A 476 -16.92 -1.88 6.19
C ASN A 476 -16.01 -0.67 5.96
N PRO A 477 -16.02 0.00 4.79
CA PRO A 477 -15.31 1.26 4.60
C PRO A 477 -15.75 2.31 5.63
N VAL A 478 -14.79 2.85 6.37
CA VAL A 478 -14.99 3.85 7.43
C VAL A 478 -14.34 5.17 7.07
N ARG A 479 -14.87 6.29 7.58
CA ARG A 479 -14.29 7.62 7.31
C ARG A 479 -12.97 7.79 8.07
N ALA A 480 -11.93 8.25 7.37
CA ALA A 480 -10.72 8.75 8.00
C ALA A 480 -11.02 10.07 8.73
N LYS A 481 -10.73 10.15 10.02
CA LYS A 481 -11.05 11.33 10.84
C LYS A 481 -10.20 12.53 10.41
N ASN A 482 -10.75 13.73 10.61
CA ASN A 482 -10.09 15.03 10.39
C ASN A 482 -9.67 15.34 8.94
N VAL A 483 -9.83 14.41 8.00
CA VAL A 483 -9.51 14.60 6.57
C VAL A 483 -10.69 14.30 5.64
N SER A 484 -11.76 13.72 6.18
CA SER A 484 -12.97 13.36 5.44
C SER A 484 -14.05 14.43 5.61
N GLY A 485 -14.66 14.86 4.51
CA GLY A 485 -15.68 15.91 4.50
C GLY A 485 -15.14 17.33 4.73
N LEU A 486 -13.85 17.55 4.52
CA LEU A 486 -13.24 18.88 4.64
C LEU A 486 -13.78 19.83 3.57
N ARG A 487 -14.00 21.08 3.95
CA ARG A 487 -14.49 22.15 3.07
C ARG A 487 -13.78 23.45 3.39
N GLU A 488 -13.60 24.27 2.38
CA GLU A 488 -13.07 25.62 2.46
C GLU A 488 -13.98 26.61 1.73
N TYR A 489 -13.87 27.88 2.06
CA TYR A 489 -14.55 28.93 1.31
C TYR A 489 -13.68 29.32 0.11
N ASN A 490 -14.21 29.16 -1.10
CA ASN A 490 -13.56 29.57 -2.33
C ASN A 490 -13.90 31.05 -2.61
N GLU A 491 -12.89 31.92 -2.62
CA GLU A 491 -13.08 33.37 -2.86
C GLU A 491 -13.50 33.68 -4.30
N ASP A 492 -13.01 32.92 -5.29
CA ASP A 492 -13.30 33.11 -6.71
C ASP A 492 -14.74 32.75 -7.04
N SER A 493 -15.21 31.59 -6.56
CA SER A 493 -16.59 31.13 -6.77
C SER A 493 -17.55 31.67 -5.71
N ARG A 494 -17.05 32.25 -4.61
CA ARG A 494 -17.80 32.75 -3.44
C ARG A 494 -18.69 31.69 -2.79
N THR A 495 -18.30 30.42 -2.87
CA THR A 495 -19.05 29.26 -2.35
C THR A 495 -18.15 28.35 -1.52
N MET A 496 -18.74 27.54 -0.64
CA MET A 496 -18.00 26.47 0.02
C MET A 496 -17.65 25.37 -0.99
N SER A 497 -16.37 25.04 -1.13
CA SER A 497 -15.87 23.92 -1.95
C SER A 497 -15.25 22.83 -1.07
N PRO A 498 -15.33 21.55 -1.47
CA PRO A 498 -14.61 20.50 -0.78
C PRO A 498 -13.09 20.64 -0.95
N ILE A 499 -12.34 20.36 0.11
CA ILE A 499 -10.88 20.19 0.01
C ILE A 499 -10.63 18.78 -0.50
N LEU A 500 -10.01 18.66 -1.67
CA LEU A 500 -9.77 17.37 -2.32
C LEU A 500 -8.44 16.75 -1.87
N PRO A 501 -8.41 15.43 -1.61
CA PRO A 501 -7.15 14.67 -1.64
C PRO A 501 -6.46 14.88 -2.98
N HIS A 502 -5.26 15.45 -2.97
CA HIS A 502 -4.45 15.60 -4.18
C HIS A 502 -3.75 14.29 -4.55
N ALA A 503 -3.17 13.62 -3.56
CA ALA A 503 -2.50 12.34 -3.72
C ALA A 503 -2.54 11.54 -2.42
N ILE A 504 -2.72 10.23 -2.53
CA ILE A 504 -2.70 9.30 -1.40
C ILE A 504 -1.63 8.24 -1.70
N SER A 505 -0.68 8.08 -0.79
CA SER A 505 0.30 7.00 -0.86
C SER A 505 0.09 6.07 0.33
N VAL A 506 -0.27 4.82 0.03
CA VAL A 506 -0.52 3.78 1.03
C VAL A 506 0.66 2.82 1.04
N SER A 507 1.34 2.74 2.17
CA SER A 507 2.47 1.84 2.35
C SER A 507 2.01 0.39 2.47
N PRO A 508 2.77 -0.56 1.89
CA PRO A 508 2.58 -1.98 2.16
C PRO A 508 2.69 -2.40 3.64
N THR A 509 3.32 -1.57 4.49
CA THR A 509 3.47 -1.81 5.93
C THR A 509 2.40 -1.12 6.80
N GLY A 510 1.45 -0.40 6.18
CA GLY A 510 0.26 0.10 6.87
C GLY A 510 0.32 1.56 7.36
N HIS A 511 1.23 2.38 6.82
CA HIS A 511 1.20 3.83 7.00
C HIS A 511 0.70 4.54 5.75
N VAL A 512 0.15 5.74 5.91
CA VAL A 512 -0.46 6.51 4.83
C VAL A 512 0.07 7.93 4.84
N LEU A 513 0.42 8.43 3.65
CA LEU A 513 0.71 9.82 3.38
C LEU A 513 -0.41 10.39 2.51
N LEU A 514 -1.04 11.47 2.96
CA LEU A 514 -2.08 12.18 2.24
C LEU A 514 -1.59 13.60 1.96
N THR A 515 -1.59 13.97 0.69
CA THR A 515 -1.38 15.34 0.25
C THR A 515 -2.75 15.99 0.05
N LEU A 516 -3.08 17.03 0.81
CA LEU A 516 -4.35 17.77 0.70
C LEU A 516 -4.17 18.99 -0.21
N ASP A 517 -5.07 19.18 -1.17
CA ASP A 517 -5.00 20.35 -2.04
C ASP A 517 -5.54 21.59 -1.34
N THR A 518 -4.64 22.29 -0.67
CA THR A 518 -4.87 23.60 -0.06
C THR A 518 -4.37 24.75 -0.95
N GLN A 519 -3.88 24.47 -2.17
CA GLN A 519 -3.22 25.46 -3.02
C GLN A 519 -4.16 26.53 -3.58
N ALA A 520 -5.44 26.21 -3.70
CA ALA A 520 -6.30 27.00 -4.54
C ALA A 520 -6.71 28.34 -3.89
N HIS A 521 -6.69 28.48 -2.56
CA HIS A 521 -7.34 29.64 -1.92
C HIS A 521 -6.68 30.15 -0.63
N GLY A 522 -5.42 29.79 -0.37
CA GLY A 522 -4.69 30.38 0.73
C GLY A 522 -4.31 31.83 0.41
N GLY A 523 -4.75 32.79 1.23
CA GLY A 523 -4.34 34.20 1.16
C GLY A 523 -2.80 34.38 1.19
N PRO A 524 -2.26 35.61 1.28
CA PRO A 524 -0.82 35.86 1.11
C PRO A 524 0.03 35.02 2.09
N GLY A 525 0.60 33.91 1.61
CA GLY A 525 1.34 32.93 2.43
C GLY A 525 0.78 31.50 2.49
N GLY A 526 -0.40 31.23 1.91
CA GLY A 526 -1.04 29.89 1.89
C GLY A 526 -0.72 29.05 0.64
N LEU A 527 0.40 29.29 -0.02
CA LEU A 527 0.76 28.59 -1.26
C LEU A 527 1.33 27.19 -0.94
N GLY A 528 0.53 26.14 -1.12
CA GLY A 528 1.02 24.77 -1.17
C GLY A 528 0.00 23.72 -0.74
N ARG A 529 0.43 22.45 -0.63
CA ARG A 529 -0.41 21.30 -0.27
C ARG A 529 0.02 20.73 1.07
N ASP A 530 -0.86 20.70 2.06
CA ASP A 530 -0.55 20.15 3.38
C ASP A 530 -0.28 18.63 3.32
N LEU A 531 0.78 18.17 3.98
CA LEU A 531 1.09 16.75 4.13
C LEU A 531 0.54 16.22 5.46
N VAL A 532 -0.34 15.23 5.38
CA VAL A 532 -0.98 14.57 6.52
C VAL A 532 -0.54 13.10 6.58
N VAL A 533 -0.22 12.60 7.77
CA VAL A 533 0.37 11.28 7.97
C VAL A 533 -0.34 10.50 9.10
N TRP A 534 -0.45 9.19 8.95
CA TRP A 534 -0.90 8.28 10.01
C TRP A 534 -0.55 6.81 9.72
N GLY A 535 -0.84 5.93 10.67
CA GLY A 535 -0.63 4.49 10.59
C GLY A 535 0.64 4.02 11.30
N THR A 536 1.20 2.91 10.81
CA THR A 536 2.39 2.26 11.39
C THR A 536 3.55 3.25 11.50
N ASN A 537 4.31 3.26 12.61
CA ASN A 537 5.45 4.18 12.76
C ASN A 537 6.71 3.59 13.43
N HIS A 538 6.89 2.27 13.40
CA HIS A 538 7.96 1.60 14.16
C HIS A 538 9.39 2.01 13.78
N ASP A 539 9.61 2.48 12.56
CA ASP A 539 10.92 2.90 12.03
C ASP A 539 10.93 4.40 11.67
N TYR A 540 10.08 5.21 12.31
CA TYR A 540 9.94 6.66 12.09
C TYR A 540 9.35 7.04 10.73
N GLN A 541 8.68 6.14 10.02
CA GLN A 541 8.08 6.41 8.71
C GLN A 541 7.03 7.53 8.68
N LEU A 542 6.51 7.99 9.81
CA LEU A 542 5.63 9.18 9.86
C LEU A 542 6.40 10.50 9.96
N GLY A 543 7.72 10.48 10.21
CA GLY A 543 8.56 11.69 10.24
C GLY A 543 8.32 12.60 11.45
N THR A 544 7.58 12.14 12.46
CA THR A 544 7.22 12.95 13.64
C THR A 544 8.30 13.00 14.72
N GLY A 545 9.46 12.40 14.47
CA GLY A 545 10.49 12.19 15.50
C GLY A 545 10.14 11.14 16.56
N LYS A 546 8.92 10.59 16.53
CA LYS A 546 8.43 9.55 17.45
C LYS A 546 8.27 8.24 16.69
N ARG A 547 8.26 7.12 17.42
CA ARG A 547 8.02 5.76 16.89
C ARG A 547 6.59 5.24 17.13
N SER A 548 5.78 6.02 17.85
CA SER A 548 4.39 5.66 18.12
C SER A 548 3.59 5.72 16.83
N SER A 549 2.91 4.62 16.50
CA SER A 549 1.90 4.60 15.44
C SER A 549 0.78 5.56 15.76
N LEU A 550 0.13 6.12 14.72
CA LEU A 550 -0.96 7.08 14.86
C LEU A 550 -2.23 6.53 14.22
N SER A 551 -3.32 6.44 14.96
CA SER A 551 -4.63 6.05 14.40
C SER A 551 -5.47 7.23 13.91
N VAL A 552 -4.92 8.45 13.97
CA VAL A 552 -5.59 9.69 13.57
C VAL A 552 -4.71 10.42 12.56
N PRO A 553 -5.24 10.79 11.38
CA PRO A 553 -4.56 11.66 10.43
C PRO A 553 -4.05 12.92 11.11
N THR A 554 -2.74 13.13 11.03
CA THR A 554 -2.03 14.23 11.71
C THR A 554 -1.22 15.00 10.69
N THR A 555 -1.36 16.33 10.66
CA THR A 555 -0.52 17.18 9.80
C THR A 555 0.93 17.05 10.21
N LEU A 556 1.81 16.76 9.24
CA LEU A 556 3.24 16.68 9.50
C LEU A 556 3.80 18.08 9.75
N GLU A 557 4.60 18.21 10.80
CA GLU A 557 5.33 19.42 11.11
C GLU A 557 6.79 19.28 10.69
N ARG A 558 7.39 20.38 10.24
CA ARG A 558 8.81 20.43 9.94
C ARG A 558 9.62 20.40 11.24
N PRO A 559 10.82 19.80 11.25
CA PRO A 559 11.73 19.85 12.40
C PRO A 559 12.09 21.28 12.82
N GLU A 560 12.19 22.19 11.86
CA GLU A 560 12.40 23.63 12.08
C GLU A 560 11.14 24.41 12.50
N GLY A 561 9.98 23.75 12.55
CA GLY A 561 8.69 24.32 12.95
C GLY A 561 7.74 24.65 11.80
N GLY A 562 6.44 24.68 12.11
CA GLY A 562 5.36 24.92 11.16
C GLY A 562 4.99 23.70 10.32
N ARG A 563 3.89 23.82 9.57
CA ARG A 563 3.36 22.74 8.72
C ARG A 563 4.32 22.36 7.60
N PHE A 564 4.36 21.08 7.27
CA PHE A 564 5.05 20.58 6.09
C PHE A 564 4.15 20.77 4.86
N ILE A 565 4.51 21.72 4.00
CA ILE A 565 3.73 22.13 2.85
C ILE A 565 4.47 21.72 1.56
N LEU A 566 3.82 20.92 0.73
CA LEU A 566 4.34 20.50 -0.58
C LEU A 566 4.10 21.59 -1.63
N GLY A 567 5.14 21.89 -2.40
CA GLY A 567 5.15 22.97 -3.37
C GLY A 567 5.26 22.54 -4.83
N GLN A 568 5.02 23.51 -5.71
CA GLN A 568 5.37 23.46 -7.13
C GLN A 568 6.32 24.60 -7.45
N ARG A 569 7.22 24.41 -8.42
CA ARG A 569 8.11 25.47 -8.86
C ARG A 569 8.70 25.21 -10.24
N LYS A 570 9.33 26.24 -10.80
CA LYS A 570 10.26 26.12 -11.91
C LYS A 570 11.67 25.93 -11.37
N ALA A 571 12.35 24.87 -11.80
CA ALA A 571 13.70 24.56 -11.33
C ALA A 571 14.61 24.08 -12.47
N LEU A 572 15.91 24.13 -12.21
CA LEU A 572 16.92 23.40 -12.97
C LEU A 572 16.72 21.91 -12.71
N ALA A 573 16.61 21.11 -13.77
CA ALA A 573 16.52 19.66 -13.68
C ALA A 573 17.72 19.01 -14.37
N ARG A 574 18.40 18.15 -13.64
CA ARG A 574 19.46 17.26 -14.10
C ARG A 574 18.94 15.83 -14.22
N ASP A 575 19.57 15.07 -15.10
CA ASP A 575 19.47 13.61 -15.07
C ASP A 575 20.31 13.02 -13.92
N LEU A 576 20.10 11.74 -13.62
CA LEU A 576 20.86 11.03 -12.57
C LEU A 576 22.33 10.81 -12.92
N ALA A 577 22.74 11.05 -14.17
CA ALA A 577 24.14 11.11 -14.57
C ALA A 577 24.78 12.51 -14.33
N GLY A 578 24.01 13.47 -13.81
CA GLY A 578 24.47 14.81 -13.45
C GLY A 578 24.40 15.84 -14.58
N ASN A 579 23.99 15.44 -15.79
CA ASN A 579 23.89 16.33 -16.94
C ASN A 579 22.61 17.16 -16.84
N VAL A 580 22.70 18.44 -17.22
CA VAL A 580 21.53 19.30 -17.28
C VAL A 580 20.59 18.80 -18.37
N TRP A 581 19.35 18.50 -17.99
CA TRP A 581 18.28 18.19 -18.94
C TRP A 581 17.62 19.47 -19.44
N LYS A 582 17.11 20.30 -18.52
CA LYS A 582 16.46 21.59 -18.81
C LYS A 582 16.58 22.55 -17.63
N LYS A 583 16.65 23.86 -17.89
CA LYS A 583 16.87 24.90 -16.85
C LYS A 583 15.62 25.43 -16.15
N LYS A 584 14.44 25.31 -16.78
CA LYS A 584 13.16 25.85 -16.28
C LYS A 584 12.07 24.81 -16.44
N VAL A 585 12.17 23.72 -15.69
CA VAL A 585 11.18 22.63 -15.69
C VAL A 585 10.15 22.88 -14.61
N GLU A 586 8.87 22.72 -14.94
CA GLU A 586 7.81 22.70 -13.95
C GLU A 586 7.85 21.37 -13.20
N VAL A 587 8.08 21.47 -11.90
CA VAL A 587 8.20 20.33 -11.01
C VAL A 587 7.28 20.50 -9.80
N GLU A 588 6.80 19.38 -9.29
CA GLU A 588 5.98 19.34 -8.08
C GLU A 588 6.50 18.31 -7.08
N GLN A 589 6.32 18.58 -5.79
CA GLN A 589 6.65 17.61 -4.76
C GLN A 589 5.59 16.51 -4.68
N CYS A 590 6.05 15.26 -4.70
CA CYS A 590 5.21 14.06 -4.59
C CYS A 590 5.70 13.22 -3.41
N ALA A 591 4.80 12.89 -2.48
CA ALA A 591 5.08 12.05 -1.32
C ALA A 591 4.78 10.57 -1.61
N VAL A 592 5.72 9.69 -1.29
CA VAL A 592 5.62 8.24 -1.48
C VAL A 592 5.93 7.51 -0.18
N ALA A 593 5.01 6.63 0.20
CA ALA A 593 5.08 5.76 1.37
C ALA A 593 5.70 4.41 0.95
N GLY A 594 6.93 4.13 1.40
CA GLY A 594 7.64 2.89 1.11
C GLY A 594 7.47 1.84 2.21
N TYR A 595 8.41 0.90 2.31
CA TYR A 595 8.41 -0.14 3.33
C TYR A 595 9.12 0.36 4.59
N GLY A 596 8.34 0.90 5.54
CA GLY A 596 8.90 1.46 6.78
C GLY A 596 9.70 2.75 6.57
N ASN A 597 9.56 3.40 5.43
CA ASN A 597 10.16 4.69 5.11
C ASN A 597 9.23 5.53 4.24
N SER A 598 9.61 6.79 4.05
CA SER A 598 8.87 7.74 3.24
C SER A 598 9.83 8.69 2.55
N ILE A 599 9.44 9.13 1.36
CA ILE A 599 10.21 10.05 0.53
C ILE A 599 9.28 11.09 -0.10
N ILE A 600 9.77 12.31 -0.18
CA ILE A 600 9.21 13.36 -1.04
C ILE A 600 10.22 13.62 -2.13
N TYR A 601 9.83 13.49 -3.39
CA TYR A 601 10.70 13.78 -4.52
C TYR A 601 10.06 14.82 -5.44
N TRP A 602 10.87 15.45 -6.27
CA TRP A 602 10.41 16.40 -7.28
C TRP A 602 10.04 15.66 -8.56
N LYS A 603 8.74 15.61 -8.85
CA LYS A 603 8.17 15.01 -10.05
C LYS A 603 8.05 16.05 -11.17
N ILE A 604 8.39 15.65 -12.39
CA ILE A 604 8.20 16.46 -13.60
C ILE A 604 6.72 16.45 -13.97
N LYS A 605 6.17 17.63 -14.25
CA LYS A 605 4.80 17.81 -14.75
C LYS A 605 4.66 17.56 -16.25
#